data_AF-A0A8H6NUX5-F1
#
_entry.id   AF-A0A8H6NUX5-F1
#
_cell.length_a   1.000
_cell.length_b   1.000
_cell.length_c   1.000
_cell.angle_alpha   90.00
_cell.angle_beta   90.00
_cell.angle_gamma   90.00
#
_symmetry.space_group_name_H-M   'P 1'
#
loop_
_entity.id
_entity.type
_entity.pdbx_description
1 polymer ?
#
loop_
_entity_poly.entity_id
_entity_poly.type
_entity_poly.pdbx_seq_one_letter_code
_entity_poly.pdbx_strand_id
1 'polypeptide(L)'
;MTLVRHSFWHLTPRPRHTAGLTSAGPPESPKPLHPPNFDNVDVQDPAPLTQIEVVKSLCGGVTKGAQVLLCKILRRPSVSDDAKHARLPVYFPKDGSSTISFVVAKVFDPVFYPQSRSLDSNYTGDTVASLDMSREASVFEFCYKEKMTGYPHIVPQYYGSWIGRVENSAADGQNRYVSLILMEYVEGKTIEQMCTRDKKTDFLVLPKAPVALHYDPEGQRRGTMKRLDMTLESRMAIVTQVLKGIVAHVHKLIEHEEFQPENLIVTLRREGIDLPKPHVYLLDFNLSSIWYATKEGRQDPNNAILSLPNPPHPWMRCSIESKIRFIGWIPRRWTNDDFTSWMIREFGPHTGLNQNYFTFSAE
;
A
#
# COMPACT_ATOMS: atom_id res chain seq x y z
N MET A 1 7.73 14.95 -14.91
CA MET A 1 7.79 15.43 -13.52
C MET A 1 9.21 15.23 -13.00
N THR A 2 9.83 16.28 -12.46
CA THR A 2 11.15 16.18 -11.80
C THR A 2 10.93 16.02 -10.31
N LEU A 3 11.57 15.03 -9.71
CA LEU A 3 11.40 14.72 -8.29
C LEU A 3 12.70 14.93 -7.52
N VAL A 4 12.56 15.47 -6.31
CA VAL A 4 13.60 15.65 -5.31
C VAL A 4 13.33 14.71 -4.14
N ARG A 5 14.38 14.15 -3.56
CA ARG A 5 14.27 13.25 -2.40
C ARG A 5 13.87 14.02 -1.14
N HIS A 6 13.04 13.44 -0.27
CA HIS A 6 12.71 14.04 1.03
C HIS A 6 12.54 12.98 2.14
N SER A 7 12.92 13.33 3.37
CA SER A 7 12.81 12.45 4.55
C SER A 7 11.80 13.05 5.53
N PHE A 8 10.77 12.29 5.90
CA PHE A 8 9.81 12.72 6.91
C PHE A 8 10.36 12.44 8.30
N TRP A 9 10.57 13.49 9.09
CA TRP A 9 10.84 13.35 10.52
C TRP A 9 9.52 13.06 11.26
N HIS A 10 9.58 12.10 12.19
CA HIS A 10 8.45 11.57 12.95
C HIS A 10 7.50 12.66 13.48
N LEU A 11 6.41 12.92 12.76
CA LEU A 11 5.27 13.65 13.28
C LEU A 11 4.53 12.69 14.21
N THR A 12 4.60 12.94 15.52
CA THR A 12 3.69 12.30 16.45
C THR A 12 2.26 12.72 16.09
N PRO A 13 1.30 11.78 16.04
CA PRO A 13 -0.12 12.14 15.93
C PRO A 13 -0.42 13.12 17.06
N ARG A 14 -0.92 14.32 16.72
CA ARG A 14 -1.43 15.22 17.78
C ARG A 14 -2.55 14.47 18.49
N PRO A 15 -2.52 14.38 19.84
CA PRO A 15 -3.58 13.70 20.57
C PRO A 15 -4.92 14.37 20.24
N ARG A 16 -5.99 13.57 20.18
CA ARG A 16 -7.37 14.05 20.12
C ARG A 16 -7.59 14.99 21.29
N HIS A 17 -7.52 16.31 21.06
CA HIS A 17 -8.00 17.28 22.03
C HIS A 17 -9.51 17.40 21.88
N THR A 18 -10.23 16.72 22.75
CA THR A 18 -11.55 17.17 23.20
C THR A 18 -11.33 18.36 24.14
N ALA A 19 -11.47 19.60 23.65
CA ALA A 19 -11.79 20.75 24.49
C ALA A 19 -12.11 22.00 23.66
N GLY A 20 -13.28 22.59 23.97
CA GLY A 20 -13.45 24.05 24.05
C GLY A 20 -13.78 24.80 22.77
N LEU A 21 -15.07 24.99 22.53
CA LEU A 21 -15.61 26.07 21.72
C LEU A 21 -15.06 27.43 22.20
N THR A 22 -14.30 28.14 21.36
CA THR A 22 -14.35 29.59 21.26
C THR A 22 -14.08 30.04 19.82
N SER A 23 -14.71 31.16 19.49
CA SER A 23 -15.09 31.68 18.18
C SER A 23 -13.99 32.36 17.36
N ALA A 24 -14.28 32.49 16.05
CA ALA A 24 -13.63 33.27 15.00
C ALA A 24 -12.38 32.60 14.37
N GLY A 25 -12.58 31.93 13.23
CA GLY A 25 -11.50 31.47 12.38
C GLY A 25 -10.77 32.65 11.71
N PRO A 26 -9.44 32.60 11.55
CA PRO A 26 -8.71 33.60 10.78
C PRO A 26 -9.09 33.52 9.29
N PRO A 27 -8.84 34.59 8.50
CA PRO A 27 -9.10 34.59 7.07
C PRO A 27 -8.32 33.48 6.36
N GLU A 28 -8.88 32.95 5.26
CA GLU A 28 -8.25 31.95 4.40
C GLU A 28 -6.80 32.34 4.09
N SER A 29 -5.86 31.65 4.72
CA SER A 29 -4.45 31.75 4.38
C SER A 29 -4.25 31.24 2.94
N PRO A 30 -3.36 31.87 2.15
CA PRO A 30 -3.05 31.38 0.81
C PRO A 30 -2.60 29.92 0.89
N LYS A 31 -3.16 29.07 0.00
CA LYS A 31 -2.81 27.66 -0.06
C LYS A 31 -1.29 27.52 -0.21
N PRO A 32 -0.61 26.72 0.62
CA PRO A 32 0.83 26.57 0.53
C PRO A 32 1.21 25.98 -0.83
N LEU A 33 2.17 26.61 -1.52
CA LEU A 33 2.68 26.18 -2.82
C LEU A 33 3.59 24.93 -2.73
N HIS A 34 3.95 24.55 -1.51
CA HIS A 34 4.88 23.48 -1.18
C HIS A 34 4.41 22.69 0.05
N PRO A 35 4.79 21.41 0.18
CA PRO A 35 4.52 20.63 1.39
C PRO A 35 5.18 21.24 2.64
N PRO A 36 4.62 21.02 3.84
CA PRO A 36 5.21 21.49 5.09
C PRO A 36 6.65 20.98 5.26
N ASN A 37 7.56 21.85 5.72
CA ASN A 37 8.99 21.56 5.94
C ASN A 37 9.85 21.26 4.69
N PHE A 38 9.34 21.55 3.49
CA PHE A 38 10.15 21.54 2.28
C PHE A 38 10.85 22.88 2.08
N ASP A 39 12.19 22.88 2.00
CA ASP A 39 12.97 24.04 1.59
C ASP A 39 13.37 23.89 0.11
N ASN A 40 13.04 24.88 -0.71
CA ASN A 40 13.31 24.88 -2.14
C ASN A 40 14.82 24.89 -2.46
N VAL A 41 15.69 25.13 -1.47
CA VAL A 41 17.15 25.05 -1.61
C VAL A 41 17.61 23.64 -2.03
N ASP A 42 16.91 22.57 -1.61
CA ASP A 42 17.26 21.18 -1.92
C ASP A 42 17.08 20.81 -3.41
N VAL A 43 16.42 21.66 -4.20
CA VAL A 43 16.20 21.45 -5.65
C VAL A 43 17.45 21.80 -6.49
N GLN A 44 18.44 22.48 -5.89
CA GLN A 44 19.62 22.97 -6.63
C GLN A 44 20.68 21.89 -6.88
N ASP A 45 20.71 20.81 -6.10
CA ASP A 45 21.61 19.67 -6.35
C ASP A 45 20.96 18.68 -7.34
N PRO A 46 21.56 18.45 -8.53
CA PRO A 46 21.03 17.50 -9.50
C PRO A 46 21.26 16.03 -9.13
N ALA A 47 22.16 15.72 -8.19
CA ALA A 47 22.53 14.35 -7.83
C ALA A 47 21.38 13.51 -7.23
N PRO A 48 20.54 14.03 -6.32
CA PRO A 48 19.39 13.31 -5.78
C PRO A 48 18.17 13.29 -6.71
N LEU A 49 18.23 13.92 -7.89
CA LEU A 49 17.04 14.07 -8.75
C LEU A 49 16.72 12.80 -9.54
N THR A 50 15.43 12.48 -9.60
CA THR A 50 14.89 11.48 -10.52
C THR A 50 13.88 12.13 -11.45
N GLN A 51 13.76 11.63 -12.67
CA GLN A 51 12.77 12.10 -13.63
C GLN A 51 11.86 10.96 -14.03
N ILE A 52 10.57 11.23 -13.93
CA ILE A 52 9.52 10.29 -14.33
C ILE A 52 8.53 10.96 -15.29
N GLU A 53 8.03 10.15 -16.21
CA GLU A 53 6.97 10.50 -17.15
C GLU A 53 5.67 9.82 -16.70
N VAL A 54 4.58 10.59 -16.55
CA VAL A 54 3.27 10.01 -16.24
C VAL A 54 2.71 9.38 -17.50
N VAL A 55 2.44 8.08 -17.46
CA VAL A 55 1.94 7.30 -18.59
C VAL A 55 0.41 7.28 -18.57
N LYS A 56 -0.18 7.06 -17.39
CA LYS A 56 -1.63 7.13 -17.17
C LYS A 56 -1.97 7.27 -15.69
N SER A 57 -3.14 7.81 -15.40
CA SER A 57 -3.75 7.70 -14.07
C SER A 57 -4.35 6.30 -13.90
N LEU A 58 -4.02 5.64 -12.78
CA LEU A 58 -4.56 4.34 -12.38
C LEU A 58 -5.78 4.49 -11.48
N CYS A 59 -5.69 5.43 -10.53
CA CYS A 59 -6.77 5.80 -9.61
C CYS A 59 -6.59 7.26 -9.20
N GLY A 60 -7.66 7.89 -8.75
CA GLY A 60 -7.67 9.28 -8.29
C GLY A 60 -8.85 10.07 -8.85
N GLY A 61 -8.92 11.34 -8.48
CA GLY A 61 -9.97 12.26 -8.89
C GLY A 61 -10.23 13.30 -7.80
N VAL A 62 -10.94 14.36 -8.18
CA VAL A 62 -11.43 15.35 -7.21
C VAL A 62 -12.27 14.59 -6.17
N THR A 63 -11.96 14.79 -4.88
CA THR A 63 -12.58 14.13 -3.71
C THR A 63 -12.20 12.68 -3.42
N LYS A 64 -11.22 12.08 -4.12
CA LYS A 64 -10.73 10.72 -3.82
C LYS A 64 -9.41 10.67 -3.05
N GLY A 65 -8.88 11.84 -2.63
CA GLY A 65 -7.62 11.92 -1.91
C GLY A 65 -6.42 11.75 -2.84
N ALA A 66 -5.49 10.88 -2.48
CA ALA A 66 -4.26 10.64 -3.23
C ALA A 66 -4.52 10.14 -4.67
N GLN A 67 -3.70 10.61 -5.61
CA GLN A 67 -3.72 10.14 -6.99
C GLN A 67 -2.70 9.01 -7.18
N VAL A 68 -3.08 7.94 -7.87
CA VAL A 68 -2.19 6.83 -8.19
C VAL A 68 -1.89 6.86 -9.68
N LEU A 69 -0.63 7.07 -10.02
CA LEU A 69 -0.16 7.26 -11.39
C LEU A 69 0.78 6.13 -11.79
N LEU A 70 0.61 5.60 -13.00
CA LEU A 70 1.63 4.76 -13.64
C LEU A 70 2.65 5.67 -14.29
N CYS A 71 3.91 5.47 -13.94
CA CYS A 71 5.00 6.33 -14.39
C CYS A 71 6.12 5.52 -15.02
N LYS A 72 6.71 6.07 -16.07
CA LYS A 72 7.95 5.60 -16.69
C LYS A 72 9.14 6.32 -16.08
N ILE A 73 10.18 5.58 -15.69
CA ILE A 73 11.44 6.18 -15.25
C ILE A 73 12.22 6.66 -16.47
N LEU A 74 12.54 7.95 -16.51
CA LEU A 74 13.37 8.58 -17.54
C LEU A 74 14.83 8.70 -17.10
N ARG A 75 15.05 9.06 -15.83
CA ARG A 75 16.38 9.25 -15.24
C ARG A 75 16.37 8.82 -13.79
N ARG A 76 17.38 8.07 -13.36
CA ARG A 76 17.61 7.70 -11.96
C ARG A 76 18.48 8.74 -11.23
N PRO A 77 18.37 8.82 -9.90
CA PRO A 77 19.31 9.58 -9.11
C PRO A 77 20.71 8.95 -9.24
N SER A 78 21.75 9.79 -9.25
CA SER A 78 23.15 9.31 -9.31
C SER A 78 23.63 8.81 -7.94
N VAL A 79 22.94 9.18 -6.86
CA VAL A 79 23.19 8.70 -5.51
C VAL A 79 21.98 7.88 -5.04
N SER A 80 22.23 6.68 -4.55
CA SER A 80 21.22 5.84 -3.90
C SER A 80 21.54 5.72 -2.41
N ASP A 81 20.51 5.75 -1.57
CA ASP A 81 20.60 5.46 -0.16
C ASP A 81 19.82 4.17 0.12
N ASP A 82 20.52 3.07 -0.14
CA ASP A 82 19.97 1.71 -0.03
C ASP A 82 19.55 1.39 1.41
N ALA A 83 19.89 2.22 2.41
CA ALA A 83 19.45 2.05 3.79
C ALA A 83 17.99 2.48 4.02
N LYS A 84 17.41 3.33 3.15
CA LYS A 84 16.04 3.85 3.34
C LYS A 84 15.02 3.35 2.33
N HIS A 85 15.45 2.97 1.13
CA HIS A 85 14.56 2.44 0.10
C HIS A 85 15.36 1.64 -0.93
N ALA A 86 14.66 0.83 -1.74
CA ALA A 86 15.28 0.12 -2.83
C ALA A 86 15.69 1.09 -3.95
N ARG A 87 16.66 0.65 -4.76
CA ARG A 87 17.02 1.31 -6.00
C ARG A 87 15.84 1.26 -6.98
N LEU A 88 15.63 2.35 -7.70
CA LEU A 88 14.67 2.37 -8.80
C LEU A 88 15.04 1.29 -9.84
N PRO A 89 14.07 0.52 -10.34
CA PRO A 89 14.34 -0.66 -11.15
C PRO A 89 15.07 -0.33 -12.46
N VAL A 90 15.85 -1.30 -12.91
CA VAL A 90 16.47 -1.34 -14.23
C VAL A 90 16.02 -2.61 -14.90
N TYR A 91 15.15 -2.50 -15.89
CA TYR A 91 14.86 -3.65 -16.74
C TYR A 91 15.76 -3.60 -17.97
N PHE A 92 16.71 -4.54 -18.02
CA PHE A 92 17.44 -4.91 -19.24
C PHE A 92 16.87 -6.24 -19.71
N PRO A 93 16.11 -6.30 -20.81
CA PRO A 93 15.76 -7.56 -21.43
C PRO A 93 17.03 -8.22 -21.94
N LYS A 94 16.99 -9.55 -22.05
CA LYS A 94 18.12 -10.37 -22.50
C LYS A 94 18.57 -10.07 -23.94
N ASP A 95 17.78 -9.31 -24.70
CA ASP A 95 18.07 -8.94 -26.10
C ASP A 95 18.81 -7.60 -26.26
N GLY A 96 19.13 -6.91 -25.15
CA GLY A 96 19.87 -5.64 -25.18
C GLY A 96 19.05 -4.42 -25.63
N SER A 97 17.73 -4.55 -25.81
CA SER A 97 16.86 -3.41 -26.09
C SER A 97 16.60 -2.59 -24.81
N SER A 98 16.62 -1.24 -24.90
CA SER A 98 16.33 -0.40 -23.74
C SER A 98 14.83 -0.41 -23.45
N THR A 99 14.38 -1.25 -22.52
CA THR A 99 12.99 -1.23 -22.09
C THR A 99 12.74 -0.29 -20.91
N ILE A 100 11.55 0.27 -20.95
CA ILE A 100 10.98 1.23 -20.03
C ILE A 100 10.75 0.55 -18.68
N SER A 101 11.38 1.06 -17.61
CA SER A 101 11.05 0.63 -16.24
C SER A 101 9.87 1.45 -15.73
N PHE A 102 8.80 0.77 -15.32
CA PHE A 102 7.61 1.41 -14.75
C PHE A 102 7.62 1.38 -13.22
N VAL A 103 7.07 2.42 -12.62
CA VAL A 103 6.80 2.53 -11.18
C VAL A 103 5.41 3.12 -10.97
N VAL A 104 4.85 2.92 -9.79
CA VAL A 104 3.65 3.62 -9.36
C VAL A 104 4.06 4.82 -8.51
N ALA A 105 3.53 5.98 -8.85
CA ALA A 105 3.62 7.18 -8.03
C ALA A 105 2.27 7.44 -7.35
N LYS A 106 2.22 7.33 -6.02
CA LYS A 106 1.06 7.76 -5.23
C LYS A 106 1.30 9.19 -4.76
N VAL A 107 0.54 10.14 -5.30
CA VAL A 107 0.71 11.59 -5.16
C VAL A 107 -0.30 12.14 -4.16
N PHE A 108 0.19 12.80 -3.13
CA PHE A 108 -0.59 13.42 -2.06
C PHE A 108 -0.61 14.92 -2.28
N ASP A 109 -1.43 15.33 -3.25
CA ASP A 109 -1.60 16.73 -3.59
C ASP A 109 -2.83 17.29 -2.85
N PRO A 110 -2.65 18.27 -1.95
CA PRO A 110 -3.73 18.84 -1.16
C PRO A 110 -4.92 19.37 -1.96
N VAL A 111 -4.72 19.72 -3.23
CA VAL A 111 -5.81 20.20 -4.10
C VAL A 111 -6.88 19.12 -4.33
N PHE A 112 -6.54 17.84 -4.24
CA PHE A 112 -7.48 16.72 -4.41
C PHE A 112 -8.08 16.22 -3.09
N TYR A 113 -7.65 16.77 -1.96
CA TYR A 113 -8.20 16.47 -0.66
C TYR A 113 -9.37 17.40 -0.35
N PRO A 114 -10.57 16.86 -0.10
CA PRO A 114 -11.69 17.72 0.27
C PRO A 114 -11.38 18.41 1.59
N GLN A 115 -11.66 19.70 1.69
CA GLN A 115 -11.80 20.33 3.00
C GLN A 115 -12.92 19.61 3.73
N SER A 116 -12.65 19.13 4.94
CA SER A 116 -13.68 18.48 5.75
C SER A 116 -14.84 19.47 5.91
N ARG A 117 -16.04 19.06 5.46
CA ARG A 117 -17.29 19.82 5.66
C ARG A 117 -17.90 19.58 7.04
N SER A 118 -17.30 18.72 7.88
CA SER A 118 -17.80 18.51 9.23
C SER A 118 -17.35 19.66 10.14
N LEU A 119 -18.31 20.22 10.86
CA LEU A 119 -18.14 21.33 11.81
C LEU A 119 -17.16 21.02 12.97
N ASP A 120 -16.74 19.77 13.12
CA ASP A 120 -15.94 19.28 14.26
C ASP A 120 -14.47 18.95 13.93
N SER A 121 -14.03 19.08 12.67
CA SER A 121 -12.62 18.83 12.32
C SER A 121 -11.98 20.04 11.65
N ASN A 122 -11.08 20.71 12.37
CA ASN A 122 -10.28 21.84 11.86
C ASN A 122 -9.18 21.42 10.86
N TYR A 123 -9.32 20.28 10.19
CA TYR A 123 -8.30 19.77 9.27
C TYR A 123 -8.49 20.35 7.87
N THR A 124 -7.48 21.09 7.41
CA THR A 124 -7.39 21.54 6.02
C THR A 124 -7.02 20.37 5.10
N GLY A 125 -7.31 20.47 3.81
CA GLY A 125 -6.87 19.48 2.81
C GLY A 125 -5.36 19.22 2.85
N ASP A 126 -4.56 20.25 3.13
CA ASP A 126 -3.11 20.14 3.32
C ASP A 126 -2.75 19.23 4.51
N THR A 127 -3.50 19.34 5.60
CA THR A 127 -3.25 18.55 6.81
C THR A 127 -3.61 17.10 6.56
N VAL A 128 -4.75 16.82 5.92
CA VAL A 128 -5.17 15.45 5.59
C VAL A 128 -4.19 14.81 4.61
N ALA A 129 -3.81 15.51 3.53
CA ALA A 129 -2.82 15.03 2.57
C ALA A 129 -1.48 14.69 3.24
N SER A 130 -1.01 15.57 4.14
CA SER A 130 0.25 15.35 4.87
C SER A 130 0.15 14.17 5.85
N LEU A 131 -0.99 14.00 6.54
CA LEU A 131 -1.22 12.88 7.45
C LEU A 131 -1.20 11.55 6.72
N ASP A 132 -2.01 11.42 5.65
CA ASP A 132 -2.06 10.20 4.82
C ASP A 132 -0.69 9.85 4.27
N MET A 133 0.00 10.84 3.70
CA MET A 133 1.34 10.66 3.14
C MET A 133 2.32 10.17 4.19
N SER A 134 2.37 10.85 5.34
CA SER A 134 3.35 10.54 6.40
C SER A 134 3.12 9.16 7.02
N ARG A 135 1.87 8.75 7.20
CA ARG A 135 1.51 7.41 7.69
C ARG A 135 1.96 6.34 6.72
N GLU A 136 1.54 6.45 5.46
CA GLU A 136 1.86 5.45 4.44
C GLU A 136 3.37 5.36 4.18
N ALA A 137 4.05 6.49 4.07
CA ALA A 137 5.51 6.54 3.91
C ALA A 137 6.24 5.88 5.09
N SER A 138 5.78 6.13 6.32
CA SER A 138 6.38 5.54 7.52
C SER A 138 6.23 4.01 7.53
N VAL A 139 5.07 3.49 7.14
CA VAL A 139 4.83 2.04 7.05
C VAL A 139 5.70 1.42 5.96
N PHE A 140 5.76 2.02 4.77
CA PHE A 140 6.62 1.50 3.70
C PHE A 140 8.11 1.53 4.05
N GLU A 141 8.60 2.62 4.65
CA GLU A 141 9.99 2.72 5.09
C GLU A 141 10.31 1.70 6.18
N PHE A 142 9.40 1.50 7.13
CA PHE A 142 9.56 0.49 8.16
C PHE A 142 9.58 -0.93 7.57
N CYS A 143 8.61 -1.27 6.72
CA CYS A 143 8.59 -2.55 6.02
C CYS A 143 9.87 -2.76 5.20
N TYR A 144 10.41 -1.72 4.56
CA TYR A 144 11.67 -1.83 3.82
C TYR A 144 12.85 -2.18 4.75
N LYS A 145 12.99 -1.49 5.87
CA LYS A 145 14.04 -1.74 6.87
C LYS A 145 13.95 -3.15 7.47
N GLU A 146 12.73 -3.63 7.69
CA GLU A 146 12.44 -4.98 8.15
C GLU A 146 12.51 -6.04 7.03
N LYS A 147 12.91 -5.65 5.80
CA LYS A 147 13.01 -6.53 4.63
C LYS A 147 11.70 -7.24 4.30
N MET A 148 10.59 -6.53 4.40
CA MET A 148 9.21 -7.00 4.15
C MET A 148 8.57 -6.37 2.91
N THR A 149 9.35 -5.69 2.06
CA THR A 149 8.87 -5.09 0.80
C THR A 149 9.42 -5.85 -0.40
N GLY A 150 8.68 -5.83 -1.52
CA GLY A 150 9.01 -6.55 -2.73
C GLY A 150 8.76 -8.05 -2.60
N TYR A 151 8.93 -8.79 -3.69
CA TYR A 151 8.75 -10.24 -3.68
C TYR A 151 9.73 -10.95 -2.72
N PRO A 152 9.30 -11.94 -1.91
CA PRO A 152 7.99 -12.61 -1.93
C PRO A 152 6.97 -12.06 -0.93
N HIS A 153 7.15 -10.83 -0.45
CA HIS A 153 6.26 -10.23 0.55
C HIS A 153 4.99 -9.67 -0.08
N ILE A 154 3.97 -9.46 0.76
CA ILE A 154 2.72 -8.84 0.33
C ILE A 154 2.83 -7.31 0.22
N VAL A 155 3.89 -6.68 0.72
CA VAL A 155 4.08 -5.23 0.56
C VAL A 155 4.87 -4.97 -0.73
N PRO A 156 4.38 -4.11 -1.64
CA PRO A 156 5.12 -3.72 -2.84
C PRO A 156 6.52 -3.20 -2.52
N GLN A 157 7.48 -3.37 -3.43
CA GLN A 157 8.83 -2.80 -3.25
C GLN A 157 8.75 -1.27 -3.08
N TYR A 158 9.31 -0.76 -1.99
CA TYR A 158 9.37 0.67 -1.71
C TYR A 158 10.60 1.32 -2.39
N TYR A 159 10.37 2.37 -3.19
CA TYR A 159 11.42 3.14 -3.88
C TYR A 159 11.57 4.56 -3.32
N GLY A 160 11.04 4.83 -2.14
CA GLY A 160 11.25 6.09 -1.43
C GLY A 160 10.06 7.05 -1.48
N SER A 161 10.18 8.06 -0.64
CA SER A 161 9.28 9.22 -0.60
C SER A 161 9.99 10.42 -1.23
N TRP A 162 9.23 11.17 -2.01
CA TRP A 162 9.75 12.19 -2.92
C TRP A 162 8.87 13.43 -2.88
N ILE A 163 9.46 14.57 -3.19
CA ILE A 163 8.74 15.79 -3.55
C ILE A 163 8.83 15.94 -5.07
N GLY A 164 7.68 16.02 -5.72
CA GLY A 164 7.61 16.25 -7.15
C GLY A 164 7.26 17.69 -7.49
N ARG A 165 8.00 18.25 -8.45
CA ARG A 165 7.66 19.53 -9.06
C ARG A 165 6.61 19.31 -10.14
N VAL A 166 5.47 19.97 -9.99
CA VAL A 166 4.39 20.02 -10.98
C VAL A 166 4.45 21.38 -11.66
N GLU A 167 4.67 21.35 -12.98
CA GLU A 167 4.68 22.54 -13.81
C GLU A 167 3.24 22.98 -14.03
N ASN A 168 2.88 24.17 -13.53
CA ASN A 168 1.58 24.77 -13.79
C ASN A 168 1.60 25.41 -15.19
N SER A 169 0.55 25.16 -15.98
CA SER A 169 0.31 25.84 -17.25
C SER A 169 -0.35 27.22 -17.10
N ALA A 170 -0.49 27.72 -15.87
CA ALA A 170 -1.08 29.03 -15.56
C ALA A 170 -0.03 30.15 -15.60
N ALA A 171 -0.49 31.36 -15.96
CA ALA A 171 0.30 32.52 -16.35
C ALA A 171 1.17 33.16 -15.24
N ASP A 172 1.09 32.66 -14.00
CA ASP A 172 1.79 33.14 -12.82
C ASP A 172 3.17 32.48 -12.61
N GLY A 173 3.51 31.44 -13.38
CA GLY A 173 4.86 30.88 -13.44
C GLY A 173 5.37 30.23 -12.15
N GLN A 174 4.53 30.12 -11.12
CA GLN A 174 4.92 29.50 -9.85
C GLN A 174 4.81 27.98 -9.94
N ASN A 175 5.92 27.32 -9.62
CA ASN A 175 6.00 25.87 -9.53
C ASN A 175 5.26 25.38 -8.29
N ARG A 176 4.38 24.39 -8.48
CA ARG A 176 3.71 23.66 -7.40
C ARG A 176 4.55 22.45 -7.02
N TYR A 177 4.66 22.15 -5.73
CA TYR A 177 5.35 20.97 -5.25
C TYR A 177 4.40 20.06 -4.48
N VAL A 178 4.51 18.75 -4.69
CA VAL A 178 3.61 17.75 -4.10
C VAL A 178 4.41 16.60 -3.54
N SER A 179 3.97 16.03 -2.42
CA SER A 179 4.57 14.83 -1.86
C SER A 179 4.09 13.60 -2.62
N LEU A 180 4.97 12.63 -2.83
CA LEU A 180 4.60 11.35 -3.43
C LEU A 180 5.44 10.19 -2.90
N ILE A 181 4.89 8.99 -3.03
CA ILE A 181 5.55 7.72 -2.72
C ILE A 181 5.76 6.98 -4.03
N LEU A 182 7.00 6.53 -4.29
CA LEU A 182 7.31 5.63 -5.40
C LEU A 182 7.34 4.18 -4.91
N MET A 183 6.61 3.32 -5.61
CA MET A 183 6.53 1.89 -5.28
C MET A 183 6.46 1.01 -6.53
N GLU A 184 6.64 -0.30 -6.34
CA GLU A 184 6.55 -1.33 -7.38
C GLU A 184 5.26 -1.18 -8.20
N TYR A 185 5.40 -1.21 -9.53
CA TYR A 185 4.24 -1.39 -10.39
C TYR A 185 3.88 -2.86 -10.46
N VAL A 186 2.71 -3.20 -9.90
CA VAL A 186 2.16 -4.55 -9.94
C VAL A 186 1.20 -4.67 -11.12
N GLU A 187 1.57 -5.46 -12.12
CA GLU A 187 0.73 -5.76 -13.28
C GLU A 187 -0.32 -6.84 -12.94
N GLY A 188 -1.43 -6.44 -12.33
CA GLY A 188 -2.49 -7.36 -11.91
C GLY A 188 -3.87 -6.71 -11.80
N LYS A 189 -4.78 -7.39 -11.11
CA LYS A 189 -6.12 -6.89 -10.80
C LYS A 189 -6.39 -6.96 -9.32
N THR A 190 -7.13 -5.99 -8.79
CA THR A 190 -7.61 -6.08 -7.41
C THR A 190 -8.64 -7.21 -7.28
N ILE A 191 -8.80 -7.78 -6.08
CA ILE A 191 -9.87 -8.77 -5.84
C ILE A 191 -11.24 -8.16 -6.20
N GLU A 192 -11.44 -6.89 -5.86
CA GLU A 192 -12.64 -6.13 -6.20
C GLU A 192 -12.90 -6.10 -7.72
N GLN A 193 -11.88 -5.78 -8.53
CA GLN A 193 -11.99 -5.71 -10.00
C GLN A 193 -12.24 -7.06 -10.67
N MET A 194 -11.89 -8.16 -10.01
CA MET A 194 -12.13 -9.51 -10.53
C MET A 194 -13.55 -10.00 -10.27
N CYS A 195 -14.28 -9.36 -9.36
CA CYS A 195 -15.60 -9.77 -8.92
C CYS A 195 -16.66 -8.71 -9.26
N THR A 196 -17.92 -9.06 -9.05
CA THR A 196 -18.99 -8.06 -8.88
C THR A 196 -19.55 -8.15 -7.45
N ARG A 197 -20.43 -7.24 -7.05
CA ARG A 197 -21.11 -7.29 -5.75
C ARG A 197 -22.58 -7.68 -5.88
N ASP A 198 -23.04 -8.53 -4.98
CA ASP A 198 -24.46 -8.83 -4.80
C ASP A 198 -25.18 -7.59 -4.28
N LYS A 199 -26.25 -7.16 -4.95
CA LYS A 199 -26.94 -5.90 -4.60
C LYS A 199 -27.63 -5.92 -3.23
N LYS A 200 -27.93 -7.09 -2.67
CA LYS A 200 -28.65 -7.23 -1.40
C LYS A 200 -27.71 -7.46 -0.24
N THR A 201 -26.71 -8.31 -0.43
CA THR A 201 -25.79 -8.69 0.66
C THR A 201 -24.45 -7.97 0.61
N ASP A 202 -24.17 -7.25 -0.47
CA ASP A 202 -22.88 -6.61 -0.75
C ASP A 202 -21.69 -7.59 -0.83
N PHE A 203 -21.97 -8.89 -0.92
CA PHE A 203 -20.93 -9.93 -1.00
C PHE A 203 -20.35 -10.03 -2.40
N LEU A 204 -19.09 -10.45 -2.49
CA LEU A 204 -18.43 -10.70 -3.76
C LEU A 204 -19.14 -11.83 -4.53
N VAL A 205 -19.34 -11.63 -5.81
CA VAL A 205 -19.88 -12.59 -6.77
C VAL A 205 -18.75 -12.94 -7.71
N LEU A 206 -18.34 -14.20 -7.68
CA LEU A 206 -17.24 -14.69 -8.50
C LEU A 206 -17.66 -14.79 -9.97
N PRO A 207 -16.74 -14.50 -10.92
CA PRO A 207 -16.99 -14.76 -12.32
C PRO A 207 -17.01 -16.27 -12.58
N LYS A 208 -17.80 -16.69 -13.58
CA LYS A 208 -17.93 -18.10 -13.97
C LYS A 208 -16.73 -18.62 -14.78
N ALA A 209 -15.95 -17.71 -15.36
CA ALA A 209 -14.80 -18.03 -16.20
C ALA A 209 -13.50 -17.53 -15.54
N PRO A 210 -12.34 -18.13 -15.89
CA PRO A 210 -11.04 -17.63 -15.45
C PRO A 210 -10.83 -16.16 -15.82
N VAL A 211 -10.22 -15.40 -14.91
CA VAL A 211 -10.06 -13.94 -15.05
C VAL A 211 -8.71 -13.62 -15.67
N ALA A 212 -8.71 -12.88 -16.78
CA ALA A 212 -7.49 -12.34 -17.37
C ALA A 212 -6.83 -11.32 -16.43
N LEU A 213 -5.56 -11.56 -16.08
CA LEU A 213 -4.76 -10.66 -15.24
C LEU A 213 -3.90 -9.71 -16.08
N HIS A 214 -3.27 -10.21 -17.15
CA HIS A 214 -2.46 -9.39 -18.05
C HIS A 214 -2.47 -9.92 -19.49
N TYR A 215 -2.11 -9.02 -20.41
CA TYR A 215 -1.90 -9.33 -21.82
C TYR A 215 -0.41 -9.50 -22.08
N ASP A 216 -0.06 -10.37 -23.02
CA ASP A 216 1.33 -10.54 -23.47
C ASP A 216 1.53 -9.74 -24.76
N PRO A 217 2.24 -8.59 -24.71
CA PRO A 217 2.46 -7.75 -25.88
C PRO A 217 3.53 -8.32 -26.84
N GLU A 218 4.34 -9.30 -26.43
CA GLU A 218 5.41 -9.86 -27.27
C GLU A 218 4.89 -10.98 -28.17
N GLY A 219 4.25 -10.55 -29.25
CA GLY A 219 3.91 -11.41 -30.38
C GLY A 219 5.15 -11.97 -31.08
N GLN A 220 5.65 -13.11 -30.62
CA GLN A 220 6.39 -14.08 -31.46
C GLN A 220 5.90 -15.52 -31.30
N ARG A 221 5.06 -15.84 -30.30
CA ARG A 221 4.28 -17.10 -30.25
C ARG A 221 2.97 -16.87 -29.50
N ARG A 222 1.86 -16.65 -30.23
CA ARG A 222 0.47 -16.62 -29.71
C ARG A 222 0.38 -16.17 -28.24
N GLY A 223 0.50 -14.87 -27.98
CA GLY A 223 0.55 -14.31 -26.62
C GLY A 223 -0.50 -14.93 -25.70
N THR A 224 -0.06 -15.77 -24.78
CA THR A 224 -0.97 -16.48 -23.86
C THR A 224 -1.39 -15.51 -22.78
N MET A 225 -2.59 -14.95 -22.92
CA MET A 225 -3.27 -14.24 -21.84
C MET A 225 -3.21 -15.08 -20.56
N LYS A 226 -2.52 -14.59 -19.52
CA LYS A 226 -2.51 -15.30 -18.24
C LYS A 226 -3.81 -15.05 -17.53
N ARG A 227 -4.41 -16.15 -17.10
CA ARG A 227 -5.71 -16.16 -16.45
C ARG A 227 -5.56 -16.78 -15.08
N LEU A 228 -6.18 -16.16 -14.09
CA LEU A 228 -6.40 -16.74 -12.78
C LEU A 228 -7.62 -17.66 -12.87
N ASP A 229 -7.43 -18.93 -12.53
CA ASP A 229 -8.56 -19.81 -12.28
C ASP A 229 -9.24 -19.42 -10.95
N MET A 230 -10.56 -19.42 -10.95
CA MET A 230 -11.39 -18.92 -9.83
C MET A 230 -11.89 -20.06 -8.93
N THR A 231 -11.26 -21.23 -9.03
CA THR A 231 -11.48 -22.38 -8.15
C THR A 231 -11.29 -22.03 -6.68
N LEU A 232 -11.91 -22.82 -5.81
CA LEU A 232 -11.75 -22.65 -4.36
C LEU A 232 -10.29 -22.74 -3.95
N GLU A 233 -9.54 -23.70 -4.50
CA GLU A 233 -8.12 -23.87 -4.22
C GLU A 233 -7.30 -22.62 -4.56
N SER A 234 -7.42 -22.09 -5.78
CA SER A 234 -6.70 -20.90 -6.22
C SER A 234 -7.01 -19.67 -5.36
N ARG A 235 -8.30 -19.47 -5.03
CA ARG A 235 -8.74 -18.37 -4.16
C ARG A 235 -8.21 -18.50 -2.74
N MET A 236 -8.28 -19.70 -2.16
CA MET A 236 -7.81 -19.93 -0.80
C MET A 236 -6.29 -19.88 -0.71
N ALA A 237 -5.54 -20.25 -1.77
CA ALA A 237 -4.09 -20.04 -1.83
C ALA A 237 -3.70 -18.56 -1.77
N ILE A 238 -4.51 -17.67 -2.36
CA ILE A 238 -4.34 -16.22 -2.22
C ILE A 238 -4.65 -15.78 -0.79
N VAL A 239 -5.74 -16.28 -0.18
CA VAL A 239 -6.05 -16.01 1.23
C VAL A 239 -4.91 -16.49 2.14
N THR A 240 -4.30 -17.64 1.87
CA THR A 240 -3.12 -18.13 2.61
C THR A 240 -1.99 -17.10 2.59
N GLN A 241 -1.61 -16.58 1.41
CA GLN A 241 -0.54 -15.58 1.30
C GLN A 241 -0.86 -14.30 2.07
N VAL A 242 -2.11 -13.82 1.93
CA VAL A 242 -2.61 -12.65 2.66
C VAL A 242 -2.49 -12.85 4.17
N LEU A 243 -3.00 -13.96 4.71
CA LEU A 243 -2.97 -14.23 6.15
C LEU A 243 -1.54 -14.37 6.66
N LYS A 244 -0.63 -14.99 5.89
CA LYS A 244 0.81 -15.04 6.22
C LYS A 244 1.40 -13.64 6.37
N GLY A 245 1.13 -12.76 5.41
CA GLY A 245 1.62 -11.39 5.45
C GLY A 245 1.02 -10.59 6.60
N ILE A 246 -0.29 -10.71 6.85
CA ILE A 246 -0.96 -10.03 7.97
C ILE A 246 -0.36 -10.46 9.31
N VAL A 247 -0.16 -11.75 9.58
CA VAL A 247 0.42 -12.14 10.88
C VAL A 247 1.87 -11.71 11.03
N ALA A 248 2.64 -11.65 9.94
CA ALA A 248 3.97 -11.07 9.95
C ALA A 248 3.93 -9.57 10.28
N HIS A 249 2.95 -8.83 9.76
CA HIS A 249 2.71 -7.43 10.10
C HIS A 249 2.30 -7.25 11.56
N VAL A 250 1.38 -8.06 12.08
CA VAL A 250 0.98 -8.05 13.50
C VAL A 250 2.18 -8.37 14.40
N HIS A 251 3.06 -9.31 14.01
CA HIS A 251 4.29 -9.61 14.75
C HIS A 251 5.23 -8.41 14.85
N LYS A 252 5.15 -7.48 13.90
CA LYS A 252 5.87 -6.20 13.89
C LYS A 252 5.01 -5.03 14.36
N LEU A 253 3.86 -5.30 14.96
CA LEU A 253 2.90 -4.31 15.45
C LEU A 253 2.47 -3.29 14.38
N ILE A 254 2.38 -3.74 13.14
CA ILE A 254 1.73 -2.98 12.06
C ILE A 254 0.24 -3.29 12.13
N GLU A 255 -0.57 -2.25 12.31
CA GLU A 255 -2.02 -2.34 12.34
C GLU A 255 -2.61 -1.81 11.05
N HIS A 256 -3.57 -2.53 10.49
CA HIS A 256 -4.31 -2.14 9.30
C HIS A 256 -5.74 -1.79 9.70
N GLU A 257 -6.10 -0.51 9.62
CA GLU A 257 -7.50 -0.09 9.79
C GLU A 257 -8.35 -0.43 8.56
N GLU A 258 -7.74 -0.48 7.38
CA GLU A 258 -8.45 -0.70 6.12
C GLU A 258 -7.93 -1.95 5.38
N PHE A 259 -8.61 -3.07 5.61
CA PHE A 259 -8.32 -4.33 4.94
C PHE A 259 -9.48 -4.74 4.03
N GLN A 260 -9.40 -4.31 2.76
CA GLN A 260 -10.49 -4.45 1.79
C GLN A 260 -10.06 -5.17 0.51
N PRO A 261 -10.99 -5.81 -0.24
CA PRO A 261 -10.67 -6.48 -1.51
C PRO A 261 -10.08 -5.56 -2.58
N GLU A 262 -10.40 -4.27 -2.56
CA GLU A 262 -9.84 -3.27 -3.47
C GLU A 262 -8.37 -2.96 -3.21
N ASN A 263 -7.89 -3.21 -1.99
CA ASN A 263 -6.51 -2.99 -1.59
C ASN A 263 -5.62 -4.22 -1.80
N LEU A 264 -6.12 -5.29 -2.44
CA LEU A 264 -5.34 -6.50 -2.72
C LEU A 264 -5.24 -6.76 -4.22
N ILE A 265 -4.06 -6.53 -4.79
CA ILE A 265 -3.77 -6.85 -6.19
C ILE A 265 -3.22 -8.27 -6.30
N VAL A 266 -3.83 -9.06 -7.17
CA VAL A 266 -3.35 -10.40 -7.56
C VAL A 266 -2.67 -10.30 -8.92
N THR A 267 -1.46 -10.86 -9.01
CA THR A 267 -0.66 -10.91 -10.24
C THR A 267 -0.13 -12.32 -10.51
N LEU A 268 0.14 -12.60 -11.78
CA LEU A 268 0.89 -13.77 -12.24
C LEU A 268 2.21 -13.36 -12.90
N ARG A 269 2.66 -12.12 -12.70
CA ARG A 269 3.85 -11.56 -13.36
C ARG A 269 4.55 -10.55 -12.45
N ARG A 270 5.87 -10.55 -12.55
CA ARG A 270 6.76 -9.60 -11.87
C ARG A 270 7.84 -9.17 -12.85
N GLU A 271 8.00 -7.86 -13.05
CA GLU A 271 9.10 -7.31 -13.88
C GLU A 271 9.17 -7.97 -15.28
N GLY A 272 8.01 -8.25 -15.90
CA GLY A 272 7.93 -8.94 -17.19
C GLY A 272 8.10 -10.47 -17.13
N ILE A 273 8.44 -11.05 -15.98
CA ILE A 273 8.62 -12.48 -15.78
C ILE A 273 7.33 -13.10 -15.23
N ASP A 274 6.83 -14.14 -15.90
CA ASP A 274 5.67 -14.90 -15.43
C ASP A 274 5.99 -15.70 -14.16
N LEU A 275 5.05 -15.68 -13.22
CA LEU A 275 5.12 -16.43 -11.97
C LEU A 275 4.43 -17.78 -12.12
N PRO A 276 4.95 -18.86 -11.50
CA PRO A 276 4.33 -20.18 -11.54
C PRO A 276 3.03 -20.25 -10.73
N LYS A 277 2.85 -19.35 -9.76
CA LYS A 277 1.66 -19.24 -8.90
C LYS A 277 1.26 -17.77 -8.76
N PRO A 278 -0.04 -17.48 -8.51
CA PRO A 278 -0.47 -16.12 -8.24
C PRO A 278 0.24 -15.57 -7.01
N HIS A 279 0.68 -14.32 -7.09
CA HIS A 279 1.21 -13.56 -5.95
C HIS A 279 0.25 -12.42 -5.62
N VAL A 280 0.18 -12.04 -4.35
CA VAL A 280 -0.73 -10.99 -3.87
C VAL A 280 0.05 -9.86 -3.20
N TYR A 281 -0.36 -8.64 -3.50
CA TYR A 281 0.15 -7.43 -2.84
C TYR A 281 -0.98 -6.70 -2.12
N LEU A 282 -0.72 -6.29 -0.88
CA LEU A 282 -1.53 -5.36 -0.09
C LEU A 282 -1.07 -3.93 -0.35
N LEU A 283 -2.04 -3.08 -0.67
CA LEU A 283 -1.88 -1.66 -0.95
C LEU A 283 -2.56 -0.83 0.15
N ASP A 284 -2.36 0.48 0.03
CA ASP A 284 -3.06 1.52 0.78
C ASP A 284 -2.84 1.47 2.30
N PHE A 285 -1.65 1.94 2.71
CA PHE A 285 -1.27 2.00 4.12
C PHE A 285 -1.50 3.38 4.75
N ASN A 286 -2.31 4.25 4.13
CA ASN A 286 -2.61 5.60 4.62
C ASN A 286 -3.31 5.63 5.99
N LEU A 287 -4.09 4.59 6.30
CA LEU A 287 -4.71 4.37 7.62
C LEU A 287 -3.99 3.31 8.45
N SER A 288 -2.85 2.80 7.99
CA SER A 288 -2.06 1.86 8.79
C SER A 288 -1.17 2.60 9.78
N SER A 289 -0.86 1.94 10.90
CA SER A 289 0.02 2.48 11.91
C SER A 289 1.05 1.43 12.35
N ILE A 290 2.18 1.91 12.88
CA ILE A 290 3.16 1.07 13.56
C ILE A 290 2.94 1.32 15.04
N TRP A 291 2.16 0.47 15.71
CA TRP A 291 1.62 0.71 17.05
C TRP A 291 2.70 1.11 18.05
N TYR A 292 3.80 0.36 18.13
CA TYR A 292 4.88 0.67 19.07
C TYR A 292 5.59 2.00 18.80
N ALA A 293 5.47 2.57 17.60
CA ALA A 293 6.05 3.87 17.25
C ALA A 293 5.11 5.04 17.62
N THR A 294 3.83 4.77 17.88
CA THR A 294 2.83 5.75 18.34
C THR A 294 3.10 6.20 19.78
N LYS A 295 2.45 7.28 20.22
CA LYS A 295 2.63 7.78 21.59
C LYS A 295 2.10 6.78 22.61
N GLU A 296 0.94 6.20 22.31
CA GLU A 296 0.22 5.24 23.12
C GLU A 296 0.99 3.91 23.18
N GLY A 297 1.38 3.36 22.03
CA GLY A 297 2.07 2.07 21.97
C GLY A 297 3.47 2.09 22.59
N ARG A 298 4.18 3.22 22.61
CA ARG A 298 5.47 3.35 23.35
C ARG A 298 5.32 3.17 24.85
N GLN A 299 4.13 3.47 25.37
CA GLN A 299 3.82 3.35 26.79
C GLN A 299 3.14 2.02 27.12
N ASP A 300 2.83 1.20 26.10
CA ASP A 300 2.14 -0.07 26.27
C ASP A 300 3.12 -1.14 26.79
N PRO A 301 2.97 -1.60 28.05
CA PRO A 301 3.79 -2.68 28.58
C PRO A 301 3.52 -4.03 27.88
N ASN A 302 2.44 -4.14 27.10
CA ASN A 302 2.00 -5.37 26.44
C ASN A 302 2.54 -5.56 25.01
N ASN A 303 3.59 -4.85 24.62
CA ASN A 303 4.32 -5.08 23.36
C ASN A 303 5.06 -6.45 23.30
N ALA A 304 4.71 -7.39 24.17
CA ALA A 304 5.30 -8.73 24.30
C ALA A 304 5.25 -9.54 22.99
N ILE A 305 4.39 -9.19 22.03
CA ILE A 305 4.39 -9.85 20.72
C ILE A 305 5.71 -9.64 19.96
N LEU A 306 6.38 -8.49 20.14
CA LEU A 306 7.66 -8.18 19.47
C LEU A 306 8.80 -9.10 19.94
N SER A 307 8.71 -9.65 21.17
CA SER A 307 9.73 -10.55 21.72
C SER A 307 9.50 -12.02 21.36
N LEU A 308 8.38 -12.34 20.70
CA LEU A 308 8.10 -13.71 20.28
C LEU A 308 9.04 -14.10 19.12
N PRO A 309 9.54 -15.34 19.09
CA PRO A 309 10.45 -15.79 18.03
C PRO A 309 9.76 -15.91 16.66
N ASN A 310 8.44 -16.14 16.66
CA ASN A 310 7.64 -16.36 15.47
C ASN A 310 6.36 -15.52 15.49
N PRO A 311 5.79 -15.21 14.30
CA PRO A 311 4.49 -14.57 14.21
C PRO A 311 3.39 -15.38 14.90
N PRO A 312 2.32 -14.73 15.40
CA PRO A 312 1.18 -15.46 15.93
C PRO A 312 0.54 -16.30 14.83
N HIS A 313 -0.07 -17.42 15.20
CA HIS A 313 -0.85 -18.21 14.26
C HIS A 313 -2.04 -17.39 13.72
N PRO A 314 -2.38 -17.45 12.41
CA PRO A 314 -3.50 -16.72 11.83
C PRO A 314 -4.84 -16.80 12.57
N TRP A 315 -5.26 -17.96 13.08
CA TRP A 315 -6.52 -18.12 13.81
C TRP A 315 -6.65 -17.20 15.04
N MET A 316 -5.52 -16.78 15.63
CA MET A 316 -5.51 -15.93 16.82
C MET A 316 -5.83 -14.46 16.50
N ARG A 317 -5.63 -14.05 15.25
CA ARG A 317 -5.74 -12.64 14.82
C ARG A 317 -6.71 -12.43 13.67
N CYS A 318 -7.20 -13.51 13.07
CA CYS A 318 -8.07 -13.47 11.90
C CYS A 318 -9.34 -14.28 12.17
N SER A 319 -10.49 -13.69 11.85
CA SER A 319 -11.81 -14.31 11.91
C SER A 319 -12.58 -14.06 10.62
N ILE A 320 -13.63 -14.82 10.32
CA ILE A 320 -14.43 -14.54 9.12
C ILE A 320 -15.20 -13.21 9.27
N GLU A 321 -15.60 -12.87 10.50
CA GLU A 321 -16.30 -11.62 10.82
C GLU A 321 -15.46 -10.39 10.49
N SER A 322 -14.18 -10.40 10.87
CA SER A 322 -13.24 -9.33 10.53
C SER A 322 -12.92 -9.27 9.02
N LYS A 323 -13.36 -10.27 8.25
CA LYS A 323 -13.16 -10.41 6.80
C LYS A 323 -14.48 -10.43 6.03
N ILE A 324 -15.55 -9.85 6.58
CA ILE A 324 -16.89 -9.86 5.97
C ILE A 324 -16.90 -9.32 4.53
N ARG A 325 -16.06 -8.33 4.21
CA ARG A 325 -15.92 -7.76 2.86
C ARG A 325 -15.36 -8.75 1.83
N PHE A 326 -14.77 -9.86 2.27
CA PHE A 326 -14.26 -10.95 1.43
C PHE A 326 -15.27 -12.08 1.25
N ILE A 327 -16.44 -12.03 1.89
CA ILE A 327 -17.45 -13.07 1.71
C ILE A 327 -17.85 -13.13 0.23
N GLY A 328 -17.88 -14.35 -0.32
CA GLY A 328 -17.97 -14.60 -1.75
C GLY A 328 -16.63 -15.01 -2.36
N TRP A 329 -15.54 -14.33 -1.98
CA TRP A 329 -14.19 -14.82 -2.20
C TRP A 329 -13.81 -15.89 -1.18
N ILE A 330 -14.21 -15.74 0.08
CA ILE A 330 -14.27 -16.84 1.05
C ILE A 330 -15.66 -17.47 0.89
N PRO A 331 -15.81 -18.81 0.95
CA PRO A 331 -17.11 -19.46 0.75
C PRO A 331 -18.19 -18.87 1.64
N ARG A 332 -19.30 -18.44 1.04
CA ARG A 332 -20.40 -17.74 1.75
C ARG A 332 -21.03 -18.54 2.89
N ARG A 333 -20.97 -19.87 2.79
CA ARG A 333 -21.54 -20.78 3.78
C ARG A 333 -20.63 -21.06 4.97
N TRP A 334 -19.38 -20.57 4.94
CA TRP A 334 -18.44 -20.82 6.02
C TRP A 334 -18.82 -20.01 7.26
N THR A 335 -18.86 -20.69 8.39
CA THR A 335 -18.91 -20.07 9.71
C THR A 335 -17.50 -19.69 10.18
N ASN A 336 -17.40 -19.05 11.36
CA ASN A 336 -16.10 -18.88 12.01
C ASN A 336 -15.40 -20.22 12.27
N ASP A 337 -16.16 -21.27 12.60
CA ASP A 337 -15.61 -22.60 12.88
C ASP A 337 -15.06 -23.26 11.63
N ASP A 338 -15.76 -23.13 10.49
CA ASP A 338 -15.28 -23.61 9.20
C ASP A 338 -13.97 -22.91 8.80
N PHE A 339 -13.93 -21.58 8.96
CA PHE A 339 -12.76 -20.78 8.63
C PHE A 339 -11.57 -21.08 9.56
N THR A 340 -11.83 -21.26 10.85
CA THR A 340 -10.83 -21.67 11.85
C THR A 340 -10.30 -23.07 11.57
N SER A 341 -11.18 -24.01 11.28
CA SER A 341 -10.81 -25.38 10.90
C SER A 341 -9.96 -25.40 9.62
N TRP A 342 -10.31 -24.56 8.64
CA TRP A 342 -9.49 -24.38 7.45
C TRP A 342 -8.10 -23.80 7.80
N MET A 343 -8.03 -22.75 8.62
CA MET A 343 -6.74 -22.17 9.04
C MET A 343 -5.87 -23.17 9.77
N ILE A 344 -6.41 -23.97 10.69
CA ILE A 344 -5.65 -25.01 11.39
C ILE A 344 -5.13 -26.07 10.41
N ARG A 345 -5.93 -26.47 9.42
CA ARG A 345 -5.49 -27.41 8.39
C ARG A 345 -4.38 -26.84 7.51
N GLU A 346 -4.51 -25.57 7.11
CA GLU A 346 -3.61 -24.91 6.16
C GLU A 346 -2.27 -24.48 6.79
N PHE A 347 -2.32 -23.99 8.03
CA PHE A 347 -1.16 -23.40 8.71
C PHE A 347 -0.54 -24.33 9.75
N GLY A 348 -1.18 -25.47 10.04
CA GLY A 348 -0.75 -26.45 11.03
C GLY A 348 -1.52 -26.36 12.35
N PRO A 349 -1.30 -27.33 13.26
CA PRO A 349 -2.00 -27.37 14.54
C PRO A 349 -1.68 -26.14 15.39
N HIS A 350 -2.62 -25.74 16.24
CA HIS A 350 -2.47 -24.63 17.18
C HIS A 350 -1.88 -25.05 18.54
N THR A 351 -1.45 -26.30 18.66
CA THR A 351 -1.02 -26.92 19.92
C THR A 351 0.50 -26.89 20.07
N GLY A 352 1.15 -25.72 20.13
CA GLY A 352 2.58 -25.54 20.50
C GLY A 352 3.67 -26.27 19.68
N LEU A 353 3.30 -27.21 18.81
CA LEU A 353 4.15 -28.04 17.96
C LEU A 353 4.41 -27.39 16.61
N ASN A 354 3.81 -26.23 16.35
CA ASN A 354 3.98 -25.49 15.12
C ASN A 354 5.21 -24.59 15.20
N GLN A 355 6.31 -25.02 14.58
CA GLN A 355 7.57 -24.26 14.62
C GLN A 355 7.51 -22.95 13.82
N ASN A 356 6.52 -22.77 12.96
CA ASN A 356 6.38 -21.58 12.10
C ASN A 356 5.55 -20.47 12.75
N TYR A 357 4.74 -20.80 13.77
CA TYR A 357 3.82 -19.86 14.39
C TYR A 357 3.80 -20.00 15.89
N PHE A 358 3.80 -18.86 16.59
CA PHE A 358 3.54 -18.83 18.01
C PHE A 358 2.05 -19.03 18.30
N THR A 359 1.75 -19.76 19.37
CA THR A 359 0.41 -19.93 19.93
C THR A 359 0.46 -19.70 21.42
N PHE A 360 -0.46 -18.88 21.97
CA PHE A 360 -0.63 -18.86 23.43
C PHE A 360 -1.19 -20.21 23.85
N SER A 361 -0.50 -20.93 24.73
CA SER A 361 -1.16 -21.95 25.54
C SER A 361 -2.11 -21.18 26.46
N ALA A 362 -3.42 -21.38 26.29
CA ALA A 362 -4.34 -21.06 27.37
C ALA A 362 -3.99 -22.01 28.51
N GLU A 363 -3.32 -21.50 29.54
CA GLU A 363 -3.31 -22.14 30.86
C GLU A 363 -4.62 -21.86 31.59
#